data_AF-A0A1G9Y9I1-F1
#
_entry.id   AF-A0A1G9Y9I1-F1
#
_cell.length_a   1.000
_cell.length_b   1.000
_cell.length_c   1.000
_cell.angle_alpha   90.00
_cell.angle_beta   90.00
_cell.angle_gamma   90.00
#
_symmetry.space_group_name_H-M   'P 1'
#
loop_
_entity.id
_entity.type
_entity.pdbx_description
1 polymer ?
#
loop_
_entity_poly.entity_id
_entity_poly.type
_entity_poly.pdbx_seq_one_letter_code
_entity_poly.pdbx_strand_id
1 'polypeptide(L)'
;MLVKILDADPAFVEALKSQTGTTTASKAFVHAADRYQHLRVKIDDQRILIESLTSDLAKANRVIEGARSAAALLLEKTGQLDLLD
;
A
#
# COMPACT_ATOMS: atom_id res chain seq x y z
N MET A 1 30.28 4.56 -20.15
CA MET A 1 30.06 6.01 -20.23
C MET A 1 29.93 6.55 -18.80
N LEU A 2 30.75 7.50 -18.38
CA LEU A 2 30.69 8.10 -17.03
C LEU A 2 29.53 9.11 -16.99
N VAL A 3 28.41 8.74 -16.35
CA VAL A 3 27.35 9.69 -16.03
C VAL A 3 27.89 10.60 -14.92
N LYS A 4 28.13 11.86 -15.25
CA LYS A 4 28.50 12.88 -14.27
C LYS A 4 27.27 13.17 -13.40
N ILE A 5 27.33 12.73 -12.16
CA ILE A 5 26.35 13.08 -11.11
C ILE A 5 26.74 14.46 -10.62
N LEU A 6 26.52 15.47 -11.46
CA LEU A 6 26.67 16.86 -11.07
C LEU A 6 25.42 17.19 -10.26
N ASP A 7 25.63 17.71 -9.05
CA ASP A 7 24.61 18.31 -8.18
C ASP A 7 23.86 17.38 -7.19
N ALA A 8 24.41 16.22 -6.85
CA ALA A 8 23.94 15.48 -5.67
C ALA A 8 24.52 16.11 -4.39
N ASP A 9 23.65 16.42 -3.41
CA ASP A 9 24.04 16.91 -2.09
C ASP A 9 25.12 15.99 -1.47
N PRO A 10 26.28 16.53 -1.05
CA PRO A 10 27.33 15.75 -0.39
C PRO A 10 26.81 14.91 0.79
N ALA A 11 25.85 15.41 1.56
CA ALA A 11 25.26 14.67 2.67
C ALA A 11 24.50 13.43 2.18
N PHE A 12 23.74 13.58 1.09
CA PHE A 12 23.05 12.46 0.44
C PHE A 12 24.04 11.43 -0.11
N VAL A 13 25.14 11.87 -0.73
CA VAL A 13 26.16 10.96 -1.27
C VAL A 13 26.83 10.14 -0.19
N GLU A 14 27.18 10.74 0.95
CA GLU A 14 27.78 10.00 2.08
C GLU A 14 26.78 9.03 2.73
N ALA A 15 25.51 9.44 2.87
CA ALA A 15 24.46 8.52 3.32
C ALA A 15 24.27 7.34 2.36
N LEU A 16 24.30 7.58 1.05
CA LEU A 16 24.16 6.55 0.02
C LEU A 16 25.37 5.58 0.03
N LYS A 17 26.59 6.10 0.18
CA LYS A 17 27.80 5.28 0.38
C LYS A 17 27.68 4.37 1.58
N SER A 18 27.24 4.90 2.72
CA SER A 18 27.00 4.14 3.96
C SER A 18 25.97 3.02 3.75
N GLN A 19 24.83 3.33 3.14
CA GLN A 19 23.77 2.35 2.91
C GLN A 19 24.14 1.28 1.87
N THR A 20 24.93 1.63 0.86
CA THR A 20 25.39 0.70 -0.18
C THR A 20 26.66 -0.05 0.20
N GLY A 21 27.35 0.35 1.27
CA GLY A 21 28.64 -0.21 1.68
C GLY A 21 29.77 0.11 0.70
N THR A 22 29.64 1.16 -0.10
CA THR A 22 30.62 1.52 -1.14
C THR A 22 31.40 2.77 -0.77
N THR A 23 32.67 2.84 -1.18
CA THR A 23 33.57 3.95 -0.82
C THR A 23 33.53 5.13 -1.80
N THR A 24 33.06 4.91 -3.03
CA THR A 24 33.01 5.96 -4.07
C THR A 24 31.58 6.25 -4.49
N ALA A 25 31.29 7.53 -4.71
CA ALA A 25 29.95 7.99 -5.07
C ALA A 25 29.42 7.26 -6.32
N SER A 26 30.24 7.19 -7.37
CA SER A 26 29.90 6.49 -8.62
C SER A 26 29.46 5.04 -8.41
N LYS A 27 30.11 4.29 -7.52
CA LYS A 27 29.74 2.90 -7.20
C LYS A 27 28.47 2.84 -6.37
N ALA A 28 28.29 3.77 -5.44
CA ALA A 28 27.09 3.88 -4.61
C ALA A 28 25.84 4.05 -5.50
N PHE A 29 25.90 4.95 -6.47
CA PHE A 29 24.80 5.20 -7.40
C PHE A 29 24.51 4.01 -8.31
N VAL A 30 25.53 3.36 -8.87
CA VAL A 30 25.33 2.16 -9.71
C VAL A 30 24.72 1.03 -8.88
N HIS A 31 25.24 0.79 -7.68
CA HIS A 31 24.72 -0.24 -6.78
C HIS A 31 23.29 0.05 -6.33
N ALA A 32 22.97 1.31 -6.03
CA ALA A 32 21.62 1.73 -5.69
C ALA A 32 20.65 1.58 -6.87
N ALA A 33 21.06 1.95 -8.07
CA ALA A 33 20.25 1.78 -9.28
C ALA A 33 19.94 0.30 -9.55
N ASP A 34 20.91 -0.59 -9.39
CA ASP A 34 20.72 -2.04 -9.58
C ASP A 34 19.82 -2.66 -8.50
N ARG A 35 20.10 -2.34 -7.22
CA ARG A 35 19.41 -3.00 -6.09
C ARG A 35 18.10 -2.36 -5.67
N TYR A 36 17.85 -1.09 -5.91
CA TYR A 36 16.67 -0.42 -5.36
C TYR A 36 15.60 -0.11 -6.40
N GLN A 37 15.93 -0.14 -7.69
CA GLN A 37 14.94 0.12 -8.76
C GLN A 37 13.77 -0.86 -8.70
N HIS A 38 14.04 -2.15 -8.54
CA HIS A 38 12.99 -3.16 -8.45
C HIS A 38 12.16 -3.03 -7.16
N LEU A 39 12.73 -2.52 -6.08
CA LEU A 39 12.01 -2.28 -4.83
C LEU A 39 11.02 -1.13 -4.98
N ARG A 40 11.38 -0.08 -5.73
CA ARG A 40 10.46 1.01 -6.03
C ARG A 40 9.22 0.51 -6.77
N VAL A 41 9.42 -0.31 -7.81
CA VAL A 41 8.30 -0.93 -8.55
C VAL A 41 7.43 -1.76 -7.60
N LYS A 42 8.05 -2.61 -6.76
CA LYS A 42 7.31 -3.40 -5.76
C LYS A 42 6.50 -2.54 -4.78
N ILE A 43 7.04 -1.40 -4.34
CA ILE A 43 6.32 -0.49 -3.43
C ILE A 43 5.10 0.11 -4.13
N ASP A 44 5.25 0.52 -5.38
CA ASP A 44 4.13 1.07 -6.15
C ASP A 44 3.05 0.01 -6.40
N ASP A 45 3.44 -1.21 -6.77
CA ASP A 45 2.53 -2.35 -6.91
C ASP A 45 1.81 -2.69 -5.60
N GLN A 46 2.54 -2.70 -4.49
CA GLN A 46 1.98 -2.96 -3.16
C GLN A 46 0.99 -1.87 -2.75
N ARG A 47 1.26 -0.60 -3.07
CA ARG A 47 0.35 0.50 -2.80
C ARG A 47 -0.97 0.35 -3.56
N ILE A 48 -0.90 0.04 -4.85
CA ILE A 48 -2.09 -0.22 -5.68
C ILE A 48 -2.89 -1.40 -5.10
N LEU A 49 -2.21 -2.47 -4.71
CA LEU A 49 -2.88 -3.64 -4.11
C LEU A 49 -3.57 -3.28 -2.79
N ILE A 50 -2.91 -2.54 -1.91
CA ILE A 50 -3.49 -2.10 -0.63
C ILE A 50 -4.73 -1.23 -0.87
N GLU A 51 -4.67 -0.31 -1.81
CA GLU A 51 -5.80 0.55 -2.17
C GLU A 51 -6.99 -0.28 -2.68
N SER A 52 -6.73 -1.24 -3.57
CA SER A 52 -7.76 -2.17 -4.07
C SER A 52 -8.40 -2.97 -2.94
N LEU A 53 -7.58 -3.61 -2.09
CA LEU A 53 -8.06 -4.43 -0.97
C LEU A 53 -8.87 -3.60 0.03
N THR A 54 -8.45 -2.37 0.30
CA THR A 54 -9.16 -1.46 1.20
C THR A 54 -10.54 -1.10 0.63
N SER A 55 -10.62 -0.83 -0.68
CA SER A 55 -11.87 -0.56 -1.37
C SER A 55 -12.82 -1.76 -1.32
N ASP A 56 -12.32 -2.97 -1.57
CA ASP A 56 -13.14 -4.18 -1.56
C ASP A 56 -13.64 -4.54 -0.16
N LEU A 57 -12.80 -4.35 0.87
CA LEU A 57 -13.20 -4.52 2.27
C LEU A 57 -14.32 -3.52 2.64
N ALA A 58 -14.20 -2.25 2.22
CA ALA A 58 -15.24 -1.26 2.44
C ALA A 58 -16.57 -1.64 1.77
N LYS A 59 -16.55 -2.19 0.54
CA LYS A 59 -17.75 -2.70 -0.13
C LYS A 59 -18.36 -3.87 0.63
N ALA A 60 -17.55 -4.86 1.00
CA ALA A 60 -18.00 -6.04 1.74
C ALA A 60 -18.67 -5.65 3.06
N ASN A 61 -18.08 -4.72 3.81
CA ASN A 61 -18.66 -4.22 5.06
C ASN A 61 -20.02 -3.56 4.85
N ARG A 62 -20.19 -2.76 3.78
CA ARG A 62 -21.49 -2.15 3.45
C ARG A 62 -22.56 -3.21 3.13
N VAL A 63 -22.19 -4.26 2.40
CA VAL A 63 -23.11 -5.37 2.09
C VAL A 63 -23.53 -6.10 3.36
N ILE A 64 -22.58 -6.41 4.25
CA ILE A 64 -22.86 -7.06 5.54
C ILE A 64 -23.81 -6.20 6.38
N GLU A 65 -23.56 -4.90 6.45
CA GLU A 65 -24.39 -3.99 7.23
C GLU A 65 -25.82 -3.85 6.66
N GLY A 66 -25.93 -3.79 5.34
CA GLY A 66 -27.23 -3.84 4.65
C GLY A 66 -27.98 -5.13 4.94
N ALA A 67 -27.31 -6.28 4.91
CA ALA A 67 -27.90 -7.58 5.22
C ALA A 67 -28.38 -7.65 6.68
N ARG A 68 -27.60 -7.13 7.63
CA ARG A 68 -27.99 -7.04 9.05
C ARG A 68 -29.23 -6.17 9.24
N SER A 69 -29.26 -5.01 8.59
CA SER A 69 -30.40 -4.09 8.65
C SER A 69 -31.67 -4.74 8.08
N ALA A 70 -31.56 -5.41 6.93
CA ALA A 70 -32.68 -6.11 6.32
C ALA A 70 -33.17 -7.28 7.19
N ALA A 71 -32.27 -8.06 7.80
CA ALA A 71 -32.63 -9.14 8.70
C ALA A 71 -33.35 -8.62 9.96
N ALA A 72 -32.90 -7.50 10.53
CA ALA A 72 -33.56 -6.86 11.65
C ALA A 72 -34.99 -6.40 11.30
N LEU A 73 -35.17 -5.78 10.13
CA LEU A 73 -36.49 -5.37 9.64
C LEU A 73 -37.41 -6.57 9.40
N LEU A 74 -36.89 -7.64 8.80
CA LEU A 74 -37.66 -8.86 8.57
C LEU A 74 -38.12 -9.45 9.91
N LEU A 75 -37.21 -9.58 10.88
CA LEU A 75 -37.53 -10.08 12.22
C LEU A 75 -38.61 -9.24 12.91
N GLU A 76 -38.54 -7.91 12.81
CA GLU A 76 -39.57 -7.01 13.36
C GLU A 76 -40.94 -7.30 12.74
N LYS A 77 -41.01 -7.45 11.42
CA LYS A 77 -42.28 -7.69 10.70
C LYS A 77 -42.84 -9.09 10.92
N THR A 78 -41.98 -10.10 11.03
CA THR A 78 -42.44 -11.47 11.28
C THR A 78 -42.78 -11.70 12.75
N GLY A 79 -42.07 -11.06 13.69
CA GLY A 79 -42.35 -11.19 15.13
C GLY A 79 -43.64 -10.49 15.57
N GLN A 80 -44.11 -9.47 14.84
CA GLN A 80 -45.39 -8.81 15.11
C GLN A 80 -46.62 -9.70 14.84
N LEU A 81 -46.50 -10.70 13.96
CA LEU A 81 -47.58 -11.66 13.70
C LEU A 81 -47.77 -12.66 14.84
N ASP A 82 -46.72 -12.95 15.59
CA ASP A 82 -46.73 -13.89 16.73
C ASP A 82 -47.35 -13.27 18.01
N LEU A 83 -47.62 -11.96 18.00
CA LEU A 83 -48.16 -11.20 19.13
C LEU A 83 -49.68 -10.98 19.05
N LEU A 84 -50.31 -11.41 17.95
CA LEU A 84 -51.73 -11.24 17.65
C LEU A 84 -52.55 -12.54 17.74
N ASP A 85 -51.91 -13.67 18.04
CA ASP A 85 -52.52 -14.92 18.53
C ASP A 85 -52.38 -15.03 20.07
#